data_AF-A0A0A8YQ53-F1
#
_entry.id   AF-A0A0A8YQ53-F1
#
_cell.length_a   1.000
_cell.length_b   1.000
_cell.length_c   1.000
_cell.angle_alpha   90.00
_cell.angle_beta   90.00
_cell.angle_gamma   90.00
#
_symmetry.space_group_name_H-M   'P 1'
#
loop_
_entity.id
_entity.type
_entity.pdbx_description
1 polymer ?
#
loop_
_entity_poly.entity_id
_entity_poly.type
_entity_poly.pdbx_seq_one_letter_code
_entity_poly.pdbx_strand_id
1 'polypeptide(L)'
;MARRPRKRRRRHAAAVGAVAAAGSPDCFSHLNDDLLRIIVSRLPVRSAASLAAASRHFRAQVPPLIDRVDSLTLHEPHFPVALHDAPPLRLRRLAVAPHAAIPPSSFRPILQTAAGHGVSEISVRLPRRSRLPKNVFSVRSLAALTLDTCAVPRWSVVVCPCLRTLRLRHVAIHQETINSIIASASCLETLEMTYCTGHGSMGGGCTVESSSVRNLVFRPVLKQEEATIRATGLRTVTLHTRSKARRLELAPAPEVRKAYLHIAKARNMESFRVRPFLDAGTKLNSLTLRCQAMKLLSSEYEDIPKLRVTFRDLRILSVSLNLSSDRELVFLLKLLERCPNLQQFALSAAEKDNENTPPAQTDNGNRDNDNTLPPPCFTDHKERLANIPCLTCSLMRFKFIGFKPEEYQKKLMVFLLTRAKNLKKVGVEFEKSQAAAVKEILSVRRALIQRTSNKYTGYYTELEYS
;
A
#
# COMPACT_ATOMS: atom_id res chain seq x y z
N MET A 1 74.65 -9.20 -22.63
CA MET A 1 73.45 -10.06 -22.69
C MET A 1 72.37 -9.37 -23.51
N ALA A 2 71.90 -10.04 -24.55
CA ALA A 2 70.95 -9.55 -25.53
C ALA A 2 69.49 -9.73 -25.07
N ARG A 3 68.57 -8.90 -25.57
CA ARG A 3 67.33 -9.38 -26.23
C ARG A 3 66.69 -8.28 -27.10
N ARG A 4 66.58 -8.62 -28.39
CA ARG A 4 66.05 -7.84 -29.52
C ARG A 4 64.51 -7.67 -29.49
N PRO A 5 63.97 -6.64 -30.17
CA PRO A 5 62.53 -6.41 -30.28
C PRO A 5 61.82 -7.45 -31.16
N ARG A 6 60.70 -7.99 -30.67
CA ARG A 6 59.85 -8.95 -31.40
C ARG A 6 59.09 -8.26 -32.53
N LYS A 7 59.50 -8.49 -33.77
CA LYS A 7 58.72 -8.25 -35.00
C LYS A 7 57.45 -9.12 -34.96
N ARG A 8 56.28 -8.49 -34.87
CA ARG A 8 54.97 -9.16 -35.03
C ARG A 8 54.77 -9.44 -36.52
N ARG A 9 54.89 -10.72 -36.88
CA ARG A 9 54.76 -11.26 -38.24
C ARG A 9 53.32 -11.07 -38.73
N ARG A 10 53.11 -10.16 -39.68
CA ARG A 10 51.91 -10.14 -40.54
C ARG A 10 51.85 -11.48 -41.28
N ARG A 11 50.76 -12.23 -41.09
CA ARG A 11 50.38 -13.32 -42.00
C ARG A 11 49.32 -12.75 -42.94
N HIS A 12 49.73 -12.49 -44.18
CA HIS A 12 48.85 -12.55 -45.34
C HIS A 12 49.13 -13.89 -46.04
N ALA A 13 48.10 -14.72 -46.15
CA ALA A 13 47.86 -15.77 -47.15
C ALA A 13 46.56 -16.46 -46.70
N ALA A 14 45.50 -16.63 -47.50
CA ALA A 14 45.37 -16.49 -48.93
C ALA A 14 43.97 -15.94 -49.27
N ALA A 15 43.94 -15.02 -50.23
CA ALA A 15 42.76 -14.79 -51.04
C ALA A 15 42.60 -16.00 -51.97
N VAL A 16 41.52 -16.77 -51.76
CA VAL A 16 40.91 -17.58 -52.80
C VAL A 16 39.42 -17.30 -52.69
N GLY A 17 38.85 -16.74 -53.76
CA GLY A 17 37.40 -16.60 -53.91
C GLY A 17 36.80 -15.31 -53.40
N ALA A 18 37.25 -14.18 -53.95
CA ALA A 18 36.33 -13.07 -54.17
C ALA A 18 35.23 -13.54 -55.15
N VAL A 19 34.19 -14.17 -54.60
CA VAL A 19 32.84 -13.98 -55.14
C VAL A 19 32.15 -13.14 -54.07
N ALA A 20 32.16 -11.84 -54.32
CA ALA A 20 31.13 -10.97 -53.78
C ALA A 20 29.79 -11.48 -54.34
N ALA A 21 29.26 -12.53 -53.72
CA ALA A 21 27.91 -13.00 -53.95
C ALA A 21 27.00 -11.97 -53.29
N ALA A 22 26.46 -11.11 -54.16
CA ALA A 22 25.20 -10.46 -53.93
C ALA A 22 24.20 -11.44 -53.28
N GLY A 23 23.53 -10.98 -52.22
CA GLY A 23 22.18 -11.47 -51.88
C GLY A 23 22.04 -12.92 -51.41
N SER A 24 22.83 -13.38 -50.43
CA SER A 24 22.32 -14.47 -49.57
C SER A 24 21.27 -13.88 -48.63
N PRO A 25 19.99 -14.27 -48.73
CA PRO A 25 19.00 -13.86 -47.75
C PRO A 25 19.43 -14.41 -46.38
N ASP A 26 19.47 -13.55 -45.39
CA ASP A 26 19.53 -13.96 -43.99
C ASP A 26 18.32 -14.87 -43.69
N CYS A 27 18.39 -15.86 -42.81
CA CYS A 27 17.26 -16.78 -42.55
C CYS A 27 15.97 -16.05 -42.09
N PHE A 28 16.10 -14.76 -41.75
CA PHE A 28 15.05 -13.86 -41.32
C PHE A 28 14.59 -12.86 -42.39
N SER A 29 15.15 -12.89 -43.61
CA SER A 29 14.82 -11.96 -44.71
C SER A 29 13.38 -12.04 -45.19
N HIS A 30 12.67 -13.12 -44.87
CA HIS A 30 11.26 -13.31 -45.20
C HIS A 30 10.30 -12.79 -44.12
N LEU A 31 10.82 -12.35 -42.97
CA LEU A 31 9.98 -11.77 -41.92
C LEU A 31 9.67 -10.31 -42.23
N ASN A 32 8.40 -9.95 -42.08
CA ASN A 32 7.95 -8.56 -42.19
C ASN A 32 8.64 -7.68 -41.12
N ASP A 33 9.08 -6.48 -41.49
CA ASP A 33 9.67 -5.47 -40.61
C ASP A 33 8.81 -5.20 -39.36
N ASP A 34 7.49 -5.26 -39.45
CA ASP A 34 6.60 -5.08 -38.30
C ASP A 34 6.72 -6.24 -37.29
N LEU A 35 6.83 -7.48 -37.77
CA LEU A 35 7.06 -8.65 -36.92
C LEU A 35 8.45 -8.60 -36.30
N LEU A 36 9.46 -8.17 -37.06
CA LEU A 36 10.82 -7.99 -36.55
C LEU A 36 10.86 -6.93 -35.44
N ARG A 37 10.19 -5.79 -35.59
CA ARG A 37 10.06 -4.79 -34.52
C ARG A 37 9.36 -5.36 -33.28
N ILE A 38 8.32 -6.16 -33.45
CA ILE A 38 7.63 -6.82 -32.32
C ILE A 38 8.57 -7.80 -31.60
N ILE A 39 9.36 -8.57 -32.35
CA ILE A 39 10.34 -9.51 -31.80
C ILE A 39 11.44 -8.77 -31.04
N VAL A 40 12.10 -7.77 -31.65
CA VAL A 40 13.19 -7.03 -31.01
C VAL A 40 12.72 -6.18 -29.84
N SER A 41 11.53 -5.57 -29.90
CA SER A 41 10.97 -4.76 -28.79
C SER A 41 10.64 -5.57 -27.53
N ARG A 42 10.61 -6.91 -27.63
CA ARG A 42 10.41 -7.82 -26.49
C ARG A 42 11.72 -8.41 -25.96
N LEU A 43 12.86 -8.13 -26.59
CA LEU A 43 14.17 -8.62 -26.16
C LEU A 43 14.86 -7.63 -25.22
N PRO A 44 15.56 -8.11 -24.17
CA PRO A 44 16.48 -7.28 -23.40
C PRO A 44 17.56 -6.66 -24.30
N VAL A 45 18.03 -5.45 -23.98
CA VAL A 45 18.99 -4.67 -24.81
C VAL A 45 20.24 -5.49 -25.21
N ARG A 46 20.79 -6.30 -24.28
CA ARG A 46 21.93 -7.17 -24.58
C ARG A 46 21.60 -8.25 -25.62
N SER A 47 20.44 -8.87 -25.51
CA SER A 47 19.97 -9.90 -26.45
C SER A 47 19.62 -9.30 -27.81
N ALA A 48 19.03 -8.10 -27.84
CA ALA A 48 18.77 -7.36 -29.07
C ALA A 48 20.08 -6.98 -29.79
N ALA A 49 21.11 -6.56 -29.06
CA ALA A 49 22.43 -6.27 -29.62
C ALA A 49 23.13 -7.53 -30.16
N SER A 50 23.01 -8.68 -29.47
CA SER A 50 23.51 -9.96 -29.99
C SER A 50 22.78 -10.40 -31.27
N LEU A 51 21.46 -10.18 -31.34
CA LEU A 51 20.66 -10.49 -32.52
C LEU A 51 21.03 -9.56 -33.71
N ALA A 52 21.32 -8.30 -33.44
CA ALA A 52 21.81 -7.32 -34.41
C ALA A 52 23.20 -7.69 -34.98
N ALA A 53 24.02 -8.36 -34.18
CA ALA A 53 25.32 -8.86 -34.62
C ALA A 53 25.15 -10.04 -35.59
N ALA A 54 24.17 -10.92 -35.32
CA ALA A 54 23.90 -12.12 -36.09
C ALA A 54 23.15 -11.88 -37.41
N SER A 55 22.32 -10.83 -37.50
CA SER A 55 21.48 -10.57 -38.67
C SER A 55 21.54 -9.12 -39.13
N ARG A 56 21.74 -8.90 -40.44
CA ARG A 56 21.73 -7.55 -41.03
C ARG A 56 20.34 -6.93 -41.00
N HIS A 57 19.30 -7.76 -41.11
CA HIS A 57 17.92 -7.32 -41.13
C HIS A 57 17.47 -6.87 -39.73
N PHE A 58 17.84 -7.62 -38.68
CA PHE A 58 17.67 -7.16 -37.30
C PHE A 58 18.55 -5.96 -36.96
N ARG A 59 19.76 -5.86 -37.52
CA ARG A 59 20.64 -4.70 -37.34
C ARG A 59 20.03 -3.38 -37.81
N ALA A 60 19.17 -3.40 -38.84
CA ALA A 60 18.46 -2.20 -39.28
C ALA A 60 17.35 -1.76 -38.29
N GLN A 61 16.76 -2.71 -37.56
CA GLN A 61 15.66 -2.46 -36.62
C GLN A 61 16.11 -2.20 -35.17
N VAL A 62 17.39 -2.42 -34.86
CA VAL A 62 17.97 -2.30 -33.52
C VAL A 62 18.32 -0.85 -33.12
N PRO A 63 18.88 0.03 -33.98
CA PRO A 63 19.11 1.44 -33.68
C PRO A 63 17.88 2.16 -33.09
N PRO A 64 16.66 2.07 -33.67
CA PRO A 64 15.47 2.73 -33.09
C PRO A 64 15.00 2.13 -31.75
N LEU A 65 15.56 1.00 -31.31
CA LEU A 65 15.30 0.37 -30.00
C LEU A 65 16.43 0.63 -29.00
N ILE A 66 17.66 0.81 -29.46
CA ILE A 66 18.80 1.32 -28.66
C ILE A 66 18.60 2.81 -28.34
N ASP A 67 17.87 3.54 -29.19
CA ASP A 67 17.37 4.89 -28.93
C ASP A 67 16.29 4.95 -27.83
N ARG A 68 16.20 3.95 -26.94
CA ARG A 68 15.31 3.94 -25.78
C ARG A 68 16.12 3.71 -24.52
N VAL A 69 16.28 4.78 -23.73
CA VAL A 69 16.80 4.66 -22.37
C VAL A 69 15.61 4.32 -21.47
N ASP A 70 15.47 3.04 -21.13
CA ASP A 70 14.35 2.58 -20.29
C ASP A 70 14.36 3.17 -18.87
N SER A 71 15.53 3.51 -18.34
CA SER A 71 15.67 4.10 -17.01
C SER A 71 17.02 4.81 -16.86
N LEU A 72 17.00 6.01 -16.28
CA LEU A 72 18.18 6.77 -15.92
C LEU A 72 18.12 7.14 -14.43
N THR A 73 19.21 6.90 -13.70
CA THR A 73 19.34 7.32 -12.29
C THR A 73 20.47 8.34 -12.16
N LEU A 74 20.15 9.50 -11.59
CA LEU A 74 21.10 10.59 -11.36
C LEU A 74 21.36 10.75 -9.86
N HIS A 75 22.62 10.62 -9.47
CA HIS A 75 23.11 10.83 -8.10
C HIS A 75 23.75 12.21 -7.88
N GLU A 76 23.98 12.94 -8.96
CA GLU A 76 24.54 14.29 -8.94
C GLU A 76 23.80 15.17 -9.95
N PRO A 77 23.78 16.52 -9.77
CA PRO A 77 23.04 17.45 -10.64
C PRO A 77 23.56 17.52 -12.08
N HIS A 78 24.54 16.71 -12.45
CA HIS A 78 25.09 16.69 -13.78
C HIS A 78 24.49 15.51 -14.54
N PHE A 79 23.77 15.82 -15.62
CA PHE A 79 23.59 14.81 -16.65
C PHE A 79 25.00 14.39 -17.11
N PRO A 80 25.32 13.10 -17.14
CA PRO A 80 26.56 12.64 -17.75
C PRO A 80 26.48 12.97 -19.24
N VAL A 81 27.05 14.12 -19.62
CA VAL A 81 27.03 14.68 -20.97
C VAL A 81 25.61 15.08 -21.39
N ALA A 82 25.46 16.26 -22.02
CA ALA A 82 24.18 16.59 -22.63
C ALA A 82 23.79 15.45 -23.57
N LEU A 83 22.53 14.99 -23.51
CA LEU A 83 21.92 14.26 -24.62
C LEU A 83 21.89 15.24 -25.80
N HIS A 84 23.04 15.46 -26.44
CA HIS A 84 23.22 16.34 -27.56
C HIS A 84 22.49 15.73 -28.75
N ASP A 85 21.54 16.49 -29.28
CA ASP A 85 21.06 16.56 -30.68
C ASP A 85 20.78 15.26 -31.46
N ALA A 86 20.80 14.10 -30.81
CA ALA A 86 20.39 12.85 -31.40
C ALA A 86 18.85 12.72 -31.35
N PRO A 87 18.19 12.18 -32.40
CA PRO A 87 16.74 12.02 -32.48
C PRO A 87 16.21 11.25 -31.25
N PRO A 88 14.95 11.51 -30.84
CA PRO A 88 14.60 11.52 -29.42
C PRO A 88 14.76 10.15 -28.80
N LEU A 89 15.85 10.00 -28.05
CA LEU A 89 16.02 8.91 -27.09
C LEU A 89 14.77 8.90 -26.19
N ARG A 90 13.90 7.90 -26.29
CA ARG A 90 12.69 7.85 -25.44
C ARG A 90 13.11 7.42 -24.05
N LEU A 91 13.29 8.40 -23.16
CA LEU A 91 13.59 8.15 -21.76
C LEU A 91 12.30 7.76 -21.06
N ARG A 92 12.11 6.48 -20.69
CA ARG A 92 10.85 6.09 -20.02
C ARG A 92 10.81 6.54 -18.57
N ARG A 93 11.89 6.31 -17.81
CA ARG A 93 11.98 6.57 -16.37
C ARG A 93 13.19 7.42 -15.99
N LEU A 94 12.98 8.38 -15.11
CA LEU A 94 14.02 9.19 -14.51
C LEU A 94 13.97 9.07 -12.98
N ALA A 95 15.06 8.68 -12.36
CA ALA A 95 15.25 8.72 -10.91
C ALA A 95 16.33 9.76 -10.56
N VAL A 96 16.04 10.67 -9.63
CA VAL A 96 16.99 11.68 -9.16
C VAL A 96 17.10 11.57 -7.65
N ALA A 97 18.29 11.21 -7.16
CA ALA A 97 18.56 10.95 -5.76
C ALA A 97 19.95 11.47 -5.36
N PRO A 98 20.11 12.80 -5.26
CA PRO A 98 21.40 13.40 -4.97
C PRO A 98 21.88 13.19 -3.54
N HIS A 99 23.19 13.04 -3.39
CA HIS A 99 23.82 12.94 -2.07
C HIS A 99 23.87 14.28 -1.33
N ALA A 100 23.96 15.39 -2.06
CA ALA A 100 23.97 16.74 -1.52
C ALA A 100 22.66 17.49 -1.84
N ALA A 101 22.39 18.56 -1.09
CA ALA A 101 21.27 19.46 -1.41
C ALA A 101 21.55 20.16 -2.75
N ILE A 102 20.65 20.01 -3.71
CA ILE A 102 20.75 20.65 -5.03
C ILE A 102 19.86 21.90 -5.03
N PRO A 103 20.33 23.05 -5.54
CA PRO A 103 19.49 24.21 -5.73
C PRO A 103 18.39 23.92 -6.78
N PRO A 104 17.17 24.46 -6.62
CA PRO A 104 16.06 24.21 -7.56
C PRO A 104 16.39 24.57 -9.03
N SER A 105 17.29 25.53 -9.23
CA SER A 105 17.75 25.97 -10.55
C SER A 105 18.46 24.87 -11.34
N SER A 106 19.27 24.02 -10.70
CA SER A 106 19.96 22.90 -11.37
C SER A 106 19.00 21.77 -11.73
N PHE A 107 17.87 21.64 -11.03
CA PHE A 107 16.89 20.59 -11.28
C PHE A 107 15.92 20.91 -12.44
N ARG A 108 15.73 22.19 -12.76
CA ARG A 108 14.81 22.62 -13.82
C ARG A 108 15.27 22.16 -15.23
N PRO A 109 16.53 22.35 -15.65
CA PRO A 109 17.02 21.85 -16.94
C PRO A 109 16.89 20.33 -17.06
N ILE A 110 17.09 19.62 -15.95
CA ILE A 110 16.99 18.16 -15.90
C ILE A 110 15.59 17.70 -16.29
N LEU A 111 14.57 18.30 -15.68
CA LEU A 111 13.18 17.99 -16.01
C LEU A 111 12.78 18.43 -17.41
N GLN A 112 13.25 19.58 -17.89
CA GLN A 112 12.94 20.05 -19.25
C GLN A 112 13.52 19.11 -20.30
N THR A 113 14.77 18.68 -20.13
CA THR A 113 15.43 17.70 -21.00
C THR A 113 14.66 16.38 -20.98
N ALA A 114 14.38 15.83 -19.80
CA ALA A 114 13.62 14.59 -19.67
C ALA A 114 12.20 14.68 -20.27
N ALA A 115 11.53 15.83 -20.14
CA ALA A 115 10.25 16.08 -20.76
C ALA A 115 10.35 16.10 -22.30
N GLY A 116 11.40 16.70 -22.87
CA GLY A 116 11.70 16.65 -24.31
C GLY A 116 11.91 15.22 -24.83
N HIS A 117 12.41 14.33 -24.00
CA HIS A 117 12.59 12.90 -24.27
C HIS A 117 11.35 12.03 -23.97
N GLY A 118 10.21 12.64 -23.62
CA GLY A 118 8.94 11.94 -23.43
C GLY A 118 8.84 11.11 -22.13
N VAL A 119 9.49 11.57 -21.05
CA VAL A 119 9.49 10.84 -19.77
C VAL A 119 8.10 10.55 -19.23
N SER A 120 7.90 9.29 -18.83
CA SER A 120 6.62 8.78 -18.33
C SER A 120 6.62 8.49 -16.83
N GLU A 121 7.79 8.23 -16.24
CA GLU A 121 7.91 7.94 -14.80
C GLU A 121 9.04 8.78 -14.21
N ILE A 122 8.76 9.53 -13.16
CA ILE A 122 9.75 10.35 -12.45
C ILE A 122 9.75 9.96 -10.97
N SER A 123 10.95 9.71 -10.42
CA SER A 123 11.16 9.49 -9.01
C SER A 123 12.20 10.49 -8.49
N VAL A 124 11.85 11.28 -7.48
CA VAL A 124 12.74 12.28 -6.90
C VAL A 124 12.87 12.06 -5.41
N ARG A 125 14.09 11.91 -4.93
CA ARG A 125 14.41 11.89 -3.50
C ARG A 125 15.41 12.98 -3.21
N LEU A 126 15.00 14.03 -2.49
CA LEU A 126 15.92 15.11 -2.15
C LEU A 126 16.30 15.06 -0.66
N PRO A 127 17.56 15.32 -0.29
CA PRO A 127 17.92 15.45 1.11
C PRO A 127 17.29 16.72 1.73
N ARG A 128 16.98 16.63 3.04
CA ARG A 128 16.62 17.77 3.91
C ARG A 128 15.44 18.65 3.44
N ARG A 129 14.38 18.09 2.84
CA ARG A 129 13.20 18.86 2.36
C ARG A 129 13.58 19.98 1.38
N SER A 130 14.59 19.75 0.56
CA SER A 130 14.95 20.68 -0.52
C SER A 130 13.75 20.95 -1.42
N ARG A 131 13.65 22.19 -1.90
CA ARG A 131 12.52 22.63 -2.72
C ARG A 131 12.66 22.08 -4.14
N LEU A 132 11.59 21.48 -4.64
CA LEU A 132 11.44 21.15 -6.05
C LEU A 132 11.24 22.43 -6.88
N PRO A 133 11.49 22.43 -8.20
CA PRO A 133 11.10 23.56 -9.01
C PRO A 133 9.58 23.60 -9.20
N LYS A 134 9.04 24.74 -9.62
CA LYS A 134 7.59 24.93 -9.78
C LYS A 134 6.97 24.08 -10.89
N ASN A 135 7.77 23.54 -11.81
CA ASN A 135 7.32 22.84 -13.02
C ASN A 135 7.42 21.30 -12.96
N VAL A 136 7.62 20.70 -11.78
CA VAL A 136 7.68 19.22 -11.65
C VAL A 136 6.42 18.54 -12.20
N PHE A 137 5.27 19.17 -12.00
CA PHE A 137 3.96 18.65 -12.43
C PHE A 137 3.58 19.09 -13.84
N SER A 138 4.45 19.77 -14.59
CA SER A 138 4.13 20.30 -15.93
C SER A 138 4.44 19.33 -17.08
N VAL A 139 4.96 18.14 -16.77
CA VAL A 139 5.33 17.12 -17.77
C VAL A 139 4.07 16.38 -18.22
N ARG A 140 3.62 16.65 -19.46
CA ARG A 140 2.34 16.11 -19.98
C ARG A 140 2.33 14.59 -20.16
N SER A 141 3.46 13.98 -20.49
CA SER A 141 3.63 12.53 -20.69
C SER A 141 3.71 11.74 -19.38
N LEU A 142 3.73 12.42 -18.22
CA LEU A 142 3.97 11.80 -16.93
C LEU A 142 2.80 10.90 -16.51
N ALA A 143 3.07 9.60 -16.40
CA ALA A 143 2.15 8.57 -15.95
C ALA A 143 2.36 8.19 -14.47
N ALA A 144 3.58 8.28 -13.96
CA ALA A 144 3.90 8.00 -12.56
C ALA A 144 4.87 9.01 -11.96
N LEU A 145 4.55 9.51 -10.77
CA LEU A 145 5.40 10.44 -10.03
C LEU A 145 5.60 9.96 -8.59
N THR A 146 6.85 9.79 -8.18
CA THR A 146 7.22 9.49 -6.80
C THR A 146 8.09 10.62 -6.25
N LEU A 147 7.67 11.23 -5.16
CA LEU A 147 8.39 12.30 -4.48
C LEU A 147 8.68 11.86 -3.03
N ASP A 148 9.94 11.98 -2.63
CA ASP A 148 10.44 11.56 -1.33
C ASP A 148 11.29 12.67 -0.68
N THR A 149 11.03 12.94 0.60
CA THR A 149 11.78 13.88 1.46
C THR A 149 11.98 15.29 0.88
N CYS A 150 11.08 15.78 0.02
CA CYS A 150 11.19 17.08 -0.67
C CYS A 150 10.05 18.06 -0.30
N ALA A 151 10.19 19.33 -0.72
CA ALA A 151 9.14 20.34 -0.58
C ALA A 151 8.64 20.80 -1.96
N VAL A 152 7.32 20.77 -2.15
CA VAL A 152 6.65 21.28 -3.33
C VAL A 152 6.37 22.78 -3.12
N PRO A 153 6.85 23.67 -4.01
CA PRO A 153 6.57 25.09 -3.90
C PRO A 153 5.08 25.40 -3.92
N ARG A 154 4.67 26.42 -3.15
CA ARG A 154 3.36 27.07 -3.29
C ARG A 154 3.20 27.55 -4.73
N TRP A 155 2.02 27.33 -5.31
CA TRP A 155 1.69 27.68 -6.70
C TRP A 155 2.55 26.96 -7.74
N SER A 156 2.85 25.68 -7.52
CA SER A 156 3.44 24.83 -8.56
C SER A 156 2.47 24.71 -9.75
N VAL A 157 3.00 24.77 -10.97
CA VAL A 157 2.22 24.66 -12.20
C VAL A 157 1.91 23.19 -12.47
N VAL A 158 0.64 22.84 -12.36
CA VAL A 158 0.15 21.46 -12.48
C VAL A 158 -0.49 21.26 -13.85
N VAL A 159 0.17 20.47 -14.71
CA VAL A 159 -0.32 20.08 -16.03
C VAL A 159 0.12 18.63 -16.28
N CYS A 160 -0.58 17.68 -15.64
CA CYS A 160 -0.24 16.25 -15.68
C CYS A 160 -1.47 15.38 -15.97
N PRO A 161 -2.07 15.50 -17.18
CA PRO A 161 -3.33 14.82 -17.52
C PRO A 161 -3.21 13.29 -17.56
N CYS A 162 -2.03 12.78 -17.90
CA CYS A 162 -1.78 11.35 -18.04
C CYS A 162 -1.40 10.65 -16.72
N LEU A 163 -1.34 11.39 -15.61
CA LEU A 163 -0.84 10.87 -14.34
C LEU A 163 -1.80 9.83 -13.77
N ARG A 164 -1.30 8.60 -13.60
CA ARG A 164 -2.05 7.46 -13.05
C ARG A 164 -1.61 7.09 -11.64
N THR A 165 -0.35 7.36 -11.29
CA THR A 165 0.21 7.02 -9.98
C THR A 165 0.94 8.22 -9.39
N LEU A 166 0.52 8.65 -8.20
CA LEU A 166 1.19 9.66 -7.41
C LEU A 166 1.58 9.09 -6.04
N ARG A 167 2.87 9.13 -5.71
CA ARG A 167 3.39 8.72 -4.40
C ARG A 167 4.15 9.85 -3.75
N LEU A 168 3.69 10.27 -2.59
CA LEU A 168 4.26 11.34 -1.79
C LEU A 168 4.71 10.77 -0.45
N ARG A 169 6.01 10.84 -0.16
CA ARG A 169 6.62 10.34 1.09
C ARG A 169 7.42 11.44 1.76
N HIS A 170 7.06 11.79 2.99
CA HIS A 170 7.70 12.88 3.74
C HIS A 170 7.75 14.22 2.98
N VAL A 171 6.76 14.47 2.12
CA VAL A 171 6.71 15.66 1.25
C VAL A 171 6.00 16.81 1.96
N ALA A 172 6.58 18.02 1.89
CA ALA A 172 5.86 19.24 2.24
C ALA A 172 5.07 19.75 1.03
N ILE A 173 3.74 19.68 1.09
CA ILE A 173 2.81 20.04 0.00
C ILE A 173 1.57 20.72 0.58
N HIS A 174 1.08 21.75 -0.11
CA HIS A 174 -0.12 22.48 0.26
C HIS A 174 -1.39 21.79 -0.27
N GLN A 175 -2.50 21.95 0.46
CA GLN A 175 -3.80 21.38 0.09
C GLN A 175 -4.26 21.85 -1.30
N GLU A 176 -4.08 23.14 -1.61
CA GLU A 176 -4.37 23.71 -2.94
C GLU A 176 -3.63 22.99 -4.08
N THR A 177 -2.38 22.60 -3.84
CA THR A 177 -1.58 21.87 -4.83
C THR A 177 -2.08 20.44 -4.99
N ILE A 178 -2.47 19.76 -3.91
CA ILE A 178 -3.08 18.43 -3.99
C ILE A 178 -4.39 18.50 -4.80
N ASN A 179 -5.25 19.47 -4.51
CA ASN A 179 -6.50 19.67 -5.24
C ASN A 179 -6.23 19.92 -6.72
N SER A 180 -5.24 20.75 -7.04
CA SER A 180 -4.83 21.03 -8.43
C SER A 180 -4.32 19.78 -9.15
N ILE A 181 -3.55 18.92 -8.47
CA ILE A 181 -3.07 17.64 -9.04
C ILE A 181 -4.23 16.70 -9.32
N ILE A 182 -5.15 16.54 -8.37
CA ILE A 182 -6.31 15.67 -8.54
C ILE A 182 -7.23 16.17 -9.66
N ALA A 183 -7.45 17.49 -9.74
CA ALA A 183 -8.26 18.10 -10.79
C ALA A 183 -7.60 17.97 -12.19
N SER A 184 -6.27 18.10 -12.28
CA SER A 184 -5.55 17.96 -13.55
C SER A 184 -5.42 16.51 -14.01
N ALA A 185 -5.26 15.57 -13.09
CA ALA A 185 -5.02 14.15 -13.37
C ALA A 185 -6.31 13.33 -13.36
N SER A 186 -7.15 13.47 -14.40
CA SER A 186 -8.42 12.74 -14.52
C SER A 186 -8.28 11.21 -14.56
N CYS A 187 -7.09 10.70 -14.87
CA CYS A 187 -6.77 9.27 -14.91
C CYS A 187 -6.05 8.76 -13.64
N LEU A 188 -6.00 9.55 -12.56
CA LEU A 188 -5.25 9.19 -11.35
C LEU A 188 -5.91 7.98 -10.66
N GLU A 189 -5.27 6.82 -10.74
CA GLU A 189 -5.78 5.57 -10.14
C GLU A 189 -5.19 5.31 -8.76
N THR A 190 -3.94 5.69 -8.51
CA THR A 190 -3.23 5.39 -7.26
C THR A 190 -2.68 6.67 -6.63
N LEU A 191 -3.10 6.94 -5.40
CA LEU A 191 -2.63 8.04 -4.57
C LEU A 191 -2.06 7.49 -3.25
N GLU A 192 -0.77 7.71 -3.02
CA GLU A 192 -0.10 7.38 -1.76
C GLU A 192 0.40 8.67 -1.12
N MET A 193 -0.06 8.96 0.09
CA MET A 193 0.34 10.10 0.91
C MET A 193 0.82 9.58 2.25
N THR A 194 2.13 9.60 2.46
CA THR A 194 2.78 9.08 3.65
C THR A 194 3.65 10.15 4.30
N TYR A 195 3.30 10.54 5.51
CA TYR A 195 3.96 11.55 6.32
C TYR A 195 4.09 12.93 5.63
N CYS A 196 3.11 13.29 4.80
CA CYS A 196 3.05 14.60 4.15
C CYS A 196 2.73 15.71 5.16
N THR A 197 3.31 16.89 4.94
CA THR A 197 3.12 18.10 5.77
C THR A 197 2.76 19.29 4.89
N GLY A 198 2.38 20.44 5.46
CA GLY A 198 2.14 21.66 4.69
C GLY A 198 0.68 21.93 4.33
N HIS A 199 -0.25 21.05 4.74
CA HIS A 199 -1.68 21.30 4.65
C HIS A 199 -2.07 22.41 5.66
N GLY A 200 -2.06 23.69 5.25
CA GLY A 200 -2.54 24.84 6.03
C GLY A 200 -1.66 25.35 7.19
N SER A 201 -1.89 26.60 7.60
CA SER A 201 -1.31 27.24 8.78
C SER A 201 -2.31 27.16 9.93
N MET A 202 -1.94 26.50 11.04
CA MET A 202 -2.76 26.22 12.23
C MET A 202 -3.99 25.30 12.00
N GLY A 203 -3.88 24.03 12.42
CA GLY A 203 -5.00 23.06 12.44
C GLY A 203 -5.07 22.05 11.28
N GLY A 204 -4.07 22.07 10.39
CA GLY A 204 -3.96 21.31 9.13
C GLY A 204 -4.87 20.10 8.94
N GLY A 205 -5.95 20.31 8.20
CA GLY A 205 -6.79 19.28 7.61
C GLY A 205 -6.28 18.83 6.23
N CYS A 206 -6.62 17.61 5.82
CA CYS A 206 -6.29 17.07 4.51
C CYS A 206 -7.57 16.57 3.84
N THR A 207 -7.88 17.11 2.67
CA THR A 207 -9.06 16.72 1.90
C THR A 207 -8.62 16.01 0.62
N VAL A 208 -9.24 14.87 0.31
CA VAL A 208 -9.01 14.14 -0.95
C VAL A 208 -10.37 13.90 -1.60
N GLU A 209 -10.67 14.64 -2.67
CA GLU A 209 -11.91 14.47 -3.43
C GLU A 209 -11.57 14.05 -4.86
N SER A 210 -11.90 12.81 -5.23
CA SER A 210 -11.57 12.27 -6.54
C SER A 210 -12.57 11.20 -6.99
N SER A 211 -13.00 11.28 -8.24
CA SER A 211 -13.78 10.21 -8.88
C SER A 211 -12.92 9.12 -9.50
N SER A 212 -11.64 9.40 -9.79
CA SER A 212 -10.74 8.50 -10.51
C SER A 212 -9.91 7.59 -9.59
N VAL A 213 -9.62 8.02 -8.36
CA VAL A 213 -8.73 7.29 -7.44
C VAL A 213 -9.34 5.96 -7.02
N ARG A 214 -8.63 4.88 -7.34
CA ARG A 214 -8.99 3.49 -7.03
C ARG A 214 -8.21 2.93 -5.86
N ASN A 215 -6.97 3.38 -5.65
CA ASN A 215 -6.10 2.91 -4.58
C ASN A 215 -5.59 4.10 -3.77
N LEU A 216 -5.94 4.13 -2.49
CA LEU A 216 -5.52 5.18 -1.56
C LEU A 216 -4.71 4.62 -0.40
N VAL A 217 -3.54 5.19 -0.17
CA VAL A 217 -2.77 4.99 1.06
C VAL A 217 -2.60 6.34 1.73
N PHE A 218 -3.22 6.53 2.89
CA PHE A 218 -3.13 7.75 3.67
C PHE A 218 -2.54 7.46 5.06
N ARG A 219 -1.30 7.89 5.27
CA ARG A 219 -0.54 7.75 6.51
C ARG A 219 -0.08 9.13 6.97
N PRO A 220 -0.88 9.84 7.77
CA PRO A 220 -0.58 11.22 8.13
C PRO A 220 0.56 11.33 9.14
N VAL A 221 1.10 12.56 9.24
CA VAL A 221 2.03 12.96 10.31
C VAL A 221 1.33 13.05 11.66
N LEU A 222 2.13 13.02 12.73
CA LEU A 222 1.65 13.07 14.12
C LEU A 222 0.79 14.31 14.45
N LYS A 223 0.96 15.40 13.70
CA LYS A 223 0.24 16.67 13.89
C LYS A 223 -1.04 16.81 13.07
N GLN A 224 -1.41 15.82 12.25
CA GLN A 224 -2.62 15.88 11.43
C GLN A 224 -3.86 15.78 12.32
N GLU A 225 -4.72 16.80 12.26
CA GLU A 225 -5.92 16.88 13.11
C GLU A 225 -7.19 16.47 12.35
N GLU A 226 -7.27 16.80 11.06
CA GLU A 226 -8.49 16.53 10.28
C GLU A 226 -8.18 15.79 8.98
N ALA A 227 -9.06 14.88 8.56
CA ALA A 227 -8.97 14.23 7.26
C ALA A 227 -10.36 13.96 6.67
N THR A 228 -10.56 14.35 5.41
CA THR A 228 -11.80 14.10 4.67
C THR A 228 -11.47 13.40 3.36
N ILE A 229 -12.01 12.21 3.15
CA ILE A 229 -11.73 11.39 1.97
C ILE A 229 -13.04 11.10 1.26
N ARG A 230 -13.18 11.65 0.06
CA ARG A 230 -14.32 11.50 -0.85
C ARG A 230 -13.85 10.88 -2.16
N ALA A 231 -13.79 9.56 -2.18
CA ALA A 231 -13.41 8.80 -3.37
C ALA A 231 -14.41 7.68 -3.65
N THR A 232 -15.37 7.93 -4.54
CA THR A 232 -16.47 7.00 -4.83
C THR A 232 -16.00 5.75 -5.59
N GLY A 233 -15.01 5.91 -6.48
CA GLY A 233 -14.38 4.81 -7.25
C GLY A 233 -13.34 4.00 -6.48
N LEU A 234 -13.22 4.19 -5.17
CA LEU A 234 -12.18 3.58 -4.35
C LEU A 234 -12.35 2.07 -4.25
N ARG A 235 -11.30 1.31 -4.58
CA ARG A 235 -11.24 -0.16 -4.55
C ARG A 235 -10.37 -0.67 -3.40
N THR A 236 -9.29 0.03 -3.10
CA THR A 236 -8.42 -0.28 -1.97
C THR A 236 -8.12 0.96 -1.15
N VAL A 237 -8.21 0.84 0.17
CA VAL A 237 -7.89 1.92 1.10
C VAL A 237 -7.03 1.42 2.25
N THR A 238 -5.97 2.15 2.54
CA THR A 238 -5.18 2.03 3.76
C THR A 238 -5.17 3.38 4.47
N LEU A 239 -5.93 3.50 5.54
CA LEU A 239 -6.11 4.72 6.31
C LEU A 239 -5.49 4.56 7.69
N HIS A 240 -4.64 5.51 8.07
CA HIS A 240 -4.19 5.66 9.44
C HIS A 240 -4.60 7.01 9.99
N THR A 241 -5.01 7.06 11.25
CA THR A 241 -5.08 8.31 12.02
C THR A 241 -3.97 8.35 13.07
N ARG A 242 -3.81 9.51 13.72
CA ARG A 242 -2.84 9.75 14.80
C ARG A 242 -3.56 10.26 16.04
N SER A 243 -2.86 10.30 17.17
CA SER A 243 -3.42 10.67 18.47
C SER A 243 -3.94 12.12 18.57
N LYS A 244 -3.54 12.98 17.62
CA LYS A 244 -4.05 14.36 17.49
C LYS A 244 -5.24 14.50 16.52
N ALA A 245 -5.68 13.41 15.89
CA ALA A 245 -6.82 13.47 14.98
C ALA A 245 -8.11 13.77 15.75
N ARG A 246 -8.79 14.86 15.37
CA ARG A 246 -10.07 15.31 15.94
C ARG A 246 -11.24 14.99 15.03
N ARG A 247 -11.02 15.06 13.71
CA ARG A 247 -12.06 14.84 12.70
C ARG A 247 -11.59 13.86 11.62
N LEU A 248 -12.46 12.93 11.28
CA LEU A 248 -12.26 12.01 10.18
C LEU A 248 -13.59 11.81 9.46
N GLU A 249 -13.63 12.09 8.17
CA GLU A 249 -14.78 11.76 7.32
C GLU A 249 -14.30 10.82 6.21
N LEU A 250 -14.87 9.62 6.17
CA LEU A 250 -14.68 8.68 5.08
C LEU A 250 -16.03 8.49 4.37
N ALA A 251 -16.14 9.06 3.17
CA ALA A 251 -17.39 9.03 2.41
C ALA A 251 -17.71 7.64 1.84
N PRO A 252 -18.97 7.37 1.47
CA PRO A 252 -19.40 6.14 0.80
C PRO A 252 -18.54 5.77 -0.42
N ALA A 253 -18.07 4.52 -0.46
CA ALA A 253 -17.28 3.98 -1.57
C ALA A 253 -17.80 2.57 -1.98
N PRO A 254 -18.79 2.47 -2.88
CA PRO A 254 -19.46 1.20 -3.19
C PRO A 254 -18.58 0.19 -3.94
N GLU A 255 -17.50 0.64 -4.58
CA GLU A 255 -16.55 -0.25 -5.28
C GLU A 255 -15.48 -0.87 -4.38
N VAL A 256 -15.46 -0.53 -3.08
CA VAL A 256 -14.37 -0.91 -2.19
C VAL A 256 -14.32 -2.42 -1.98
N ARG A 257 -13.12 -2.98 -2.22
CA ARG A 257 -12.82 -4.41 -2.07
C ARG A 257 -11.94 -4.66 -0.87
N LYS A 258 -10.95 -3.80 -0.61
CA LYS A 258 -10.00 -3.94 0.50
C LYS A 258 -9.97 -2.68 1.33
N ALA A 259 -10.23 -2.80 2.63
CA ALA A 259 -10.13 -1.70 3.57
C ALA A 259 -9.25 -2.06 4.76
N TYR A 260 -8.24 -1.22 5.01
CA TYR A 260 -7.45 -1.23 6.23
C TYR A 260 -7.63 0.11 6.93
N LEU A 261 -8.28 0.08 8.10
CA LEU A 261 -8.58 1.27 8.90
C LEU A 261 -7.86 1.13 10.25
N HIS A 262 -6.92 2.02 10.50
CA HIS A 262 -6.17 2.10 11.74
C HIS A 262 -6.49 3.42 12.43
N ILE A 263 -7.40 3.37 13.42
CA ILE A 263 -7.82 4.55 14.17
C ILE A 263 -7.04 4.61 15.48
N ALA A 264 -6.07 5.51 15.57
CA ALA A 264 -5.29 5.70 16.80
C ALA A 264 -6.17 6.23 17.94
N LYS A 265 -5.77 5.95 19.19
CA LYS A 265 -6.37 6.58 20.38
C LYS A 265 -6.12 8.08 20.33
N ALA A 266 -7.16 8.83 19.98
CA ALA A 266 -7.12 10.29 19.95
C ALA A 266 -7.45 10.85 21.33
N ARG A 267 -6.84 11.99 21.67
CA ARG A 267 -7.11 12.67 22.95
C ARG A 267 -8.52 13.27 22.97
N ASN A 268 -8.89 13.94 21.87
CA ASN A 268 -10.19 14.59 21.70
C ASN A 268 -10.78 14.16 20.35
N MET A 269 -11.75 13.25 20.33
CA MET A 269 -12.49 12.89 19.11
C MET A 269 -13.73 13.78 19.00
N GLU A 270 -13.74 14.71 18.05
CA GLU A 270 -14.88 15.61 17.85
C GLU A 270 -15.90 15.01 16.87
N SER A 271 -15.45 14.57 15.69
CA SER A 271 -16.35 14.04 14.66
C SER A 271 -15.63 13.03 13.77
N PHE A 272 -15.79 11.75 14.11
CA PHE A 272 -15.38 10.64 13.26
C PHE A 272 -16.61 10.04 12.59
N ARG A 273 -16.59 9.95 11.26
CA ARG A 273 -17.67 9.45 10.41
C ARG A 273 -17.12 8.40 9.46
N VAL A 274 -17.23 7.13 9.85
CA VAL A 274 -16.72 5.97 9.08
C VAL A 274 -17.85 5.04 8.66
N ARG A 275 -18.95 4.98 9.42
CA ARG A 275 -20.13 4.18 9.13
C ARG A 275 -20.64 4.31 7.68
N PRO A 276 -20.82 5.51 7.09
CA PRO A 276 -21.32 5.63 5.72
C PRO A 276 -20.45 4.90 4.68
N PHE A 277 -19.14 4.89 4.89
CA PHE A 277 -18.21 4.11 4.07
C PHE A 277 -18.42 2.60 4.23
N LEU A 278 -18.59 2.13 5.47
CA LEU A 278 -18.80 0.71 5.75
C LEU A 278 -20.17 0.22 5.23
N ASP A 279 -21.22 1.00 5.41
CA ASP A 279 -22.58 0.72 4.92
C ASP A 279 -22.62 0.59 3.39
N ALA A 280 -21.78 1.34 2.67
CA ALA A 280 -21.68 1.26 1.21
C ALA A 280 -20.85 0.06 0.70
N GLY A 281 -20.02 -0.55 1.56
CA GLY A 281 -18.97 -1.51 1.21
C GLY A 281 -19.46 -2.93 0.83
N THR A 282 -20.48 -3.06 -0.02
CA THR A 282 -21.09 -4.35 -0.40
C THR A 282 -20.12 -5.32 -1.08
N LYS A 283 -19.10 -4.81 -1.80
CA LYS A 283 -18.08 -5.58 -2.53
C LYS A 283 -16.80 -5.86 -1.72
N LEU A 284 -16.81 -5.57 -0.41
CA LEU A 284 -15.65 -5.80 0.45
C LEU A 284 -15.28 -7.28 0.48
N ASN A 285 -14.05 -7.59 0.12
CA ASN A 285 -13.44 -8.92 0.23
C ASN A 285 -12.53 -9.05 1.47
N SER A 286 -11.98 -7.94 1.93
CA SER A 286 -11.04 -7.89 3.05
C SER A 286 -11.25 -6.62 3.86
N LEU A 287 -11.52 -6.78 5.15
CA LEU A 287 -11.70 -5.68 6.10
C LEU A 287 -10.74 -5.87 7.27
N THR A 288 -9.94 -4.84 7.54
CA THR A 288 -9.05 -4.79 8.69
C THR A 288 -9.32 -3.54 9.52
N LEU A 289 -9.73 -3.74 10.77
CA LEU A 289 -10.04 -2.69 11.74
C LEU A 289 -9.04 -2.79 12.90
N ARG A 290 -8.24 -1.75 13.13
CA ARG A 290 -7.17 -1.76 14.13
C ARG A 290 -7.32 -0.63 15.14
N CYS A 291 -6.76 -0.85 16.34
CA CYS A 291 -6.81 0.07 17.46
C CYS A 291 -8.27 0.45 17.79
N GLN A 292 -8.60 1.74 17.86
CA GLN A 292 -9.93 2.23 18.27
C GLN A 292 -11.00 2.13 17.18
N ALA A 293 -10.72 1.48 16.05
CA ALA A 293 -11.67 1.36 14.95
C ALA A 293 -12.95 0.59 15.36
N MET A 294 -12.81 -0.47 16.16
CA MET A 294 -13.96 -1.23 16.68
C MET A 294 -14.77 -0.41 17.68
N LYS A 295 -14.12 0.26 18.64
CA LYS A 295 -14.78 1.18 19.58
C LYS A 295 -15.57 2.27 18.86
N LEU A 296 -14.94 2.94 17.88
CA LEU A 296 -15.59 3.97 17.07
C LEU A 296 -16.82 3.45 16.33
N LEU A 297 -16.70 2.31 15.65
CA LEU A 297 -17.85 1.76 14.92
C LEU A 297 -18.93 1.26 15.89
N SER A 298 -18.56 0.72 17.05
CA SER A 298 -19.56 0.30 18.05
C SER A 298 -20.43 1.46 18.53
N SER A 299 -19.89 2.68 18.64
CA SER A 299 -20.68 3.88 18.97
C SER A 299 -21.50 4.40 17.78
N GLU A 300 -20.94 4.43 16.56
CA GLU A 300 -21.70 4.84 15.36
C GLU A 300 -22.91 3.94 15.03
N TYR A 301 -22.91 2.72 15.57
CA TYR A 301 -23.94 1.69 15.40
C TYR A 301 -24.67 1.33 16.72
N GLU A 302 -24.55 2.15 17.76
CA GLU A 302 -25.15 1.89 19.09
C GLU A 302 -26.65 1.63 18.97
N ASP A 303 -27.38 2.57 18.36
CA ASP A 303 -28.84 2.51 18.17
C ASP A 303 -29.30 1.63 17.00
N ILE A 304 -28.36 0.92 16.35
CA ILE A 304 -28.67 0.12 15.17
C ILE A 304 -28.70 -1.35 15.55
N PRO A 305 -29.88 -1.98 15.64
CA PRO A 305 -29.98 -3.36 16.10
C PRO A 305 -29.29 -4.33 15.12
N LYS A 306 -29.38 -4.06 13.81
CA LYS A 306 -28.80 -4.89 12.76
C LYS A 306 -28.16 -4.02 11.69
N LEU A 307 -26.95 -4.38 11.27
CA LEU A 307 -26.30 -3.79 10.12
C LEU A 307 -27.20 -3.95 8.88
N ARG A 308 -27.37 -2.88 8.10
CA ARG A 308 -28.19 -2.88 6.87
C ARG A 308 -27.47 -3.60 5.73
N VAL A 309 -26.16 -3.45 5.67
CA VAL A 309 -25.29 -4.09 4.67
C VAL A 309 -25.06 -5.57 4.99
N THR A 310 -24.99 -6.40 3.94
CA THR A 310 -24.53 -7.79 4.03
C THR A 310 -23.28 -7.96 3.19
N PHE A 311 -22.18 -8.38 3.81
CA PHE A 311 -20.87 -8.52 3.17
C PHE A 311 -20.71 -9.92 2.56
N ARG A 312 -21.43 -10.19 1.47
CA ARG A 312 -21.42 -11.51 0.79
C ARG A 312 -20.05 -11.89 0.25
N ASP A 313 -19.25 -10.90 -0.16
CA ASP A 313 -17.92 -11.10 -0.74
C ASP A 313 -16.80 -11.12 0.29
N LEU A 314 -17.08 -10.81 1.56
CA LEU A 314 -16.04 -10.72 2.58
C LEU A 314 -15.50 -12.11 2.89
N ARG A 315 -14.20 -12.28 2.70
CA ARG A 315 -13.47 -13.53 2.97
C ARG A 315 -12.49 -13.37 4.12
N ILE A 316 -12.00 -12.15 4.35
CA ILE A 316 -10.99 -11.85 5.37
C ILE A 316 -11.51 -10.74 6.28
N LEU A 317 -11.61 -11.03 7.57
CA LEU A 317 -11.93 -10.06 8.61
C LEU A 317 -10.80 -10.09 9.65
N SER A 318 -10.18 -8.93 9.89
CA SER A 318 -9.19 -8.76 10.94
C SER A 318 -9.58 -7.60 11.84
N VAL A 319 -9.75 -7.84 13.13
CA VAL A 319 -10.23 -6.84 14.08
C VAL A 319 -9.31 -6.77 15.30
N SER A 320 -9.19 -5.56 15.85
CA SER A 320 -8.64 -5.31 17.18
C SER A 320 -9.77 -4.78 18.04
N LEU A 321 -10.07 -5.43 19.16
CA LEU A 321 -11.11 -4.96 20.08
C LEU A 321 -10.76 -5.24 21.54
N ASN A 322 -11.38 -4.47 22.43
CA ASN A 322 -11.37 -4.73 23.86
C ASN A 322 -12.43 -5.78 24.21
N LEU A 323 -11.99 -7.00 24.56
CA LEU A 323 -12.88 -8.10 24.92
C LEU A 323 -13.57 -7.93 26.28
N SER A 324 -13.18 -6.92 27.07
CA SER A 324 -13.91 -6.49 28.27
C SER A 324 -15.04 -5.50 27.95
N SER A 325 -15.12 -4.98 26.72
CA SER A 325 -16.19 -4.09 26.30
C SER A 325 -17.33 -4.86 25.66
N ASP A 326 -18.47 -4.93 26.34
CA ASP A 326 -19.68 -5.56 25.80
C ASP A 326 -20.14 -4.88 24.49
N ARG A 327 -20.05 -3.55 24.41
CA ARG A 327 -20.39 -2.78 23.21
C ARG A 327 -19.57 -3.21 21.98
N GLU A 328 -18.25 -3.37 22.13
CA GLU A 328 -17.38 -3.81 21.03
C GLU A 328 -17.66 -5.27 20.63
N LEU A 329 -17.93 -6.14 21.61
CA LEU A 329 -18.32 -7.54 21.37
C LEU A 329 -19.64 -7.65 20.63
N VAL A 330 -20.68 -6.95 21.08
CA VAL A 330 -21.99 -6.92 20.42
C VAL A 330 -21.85 -6.41 18.99
N PHE A 331 -21.02 -5.39 18.75
CA PHE A 331 -20.74 -4.91 17.40
C PHE A 331 -20.00 -5.96 16.54
N LEU A 332 -19.02 -6.67 17.10
CA LEU A 332 -18.36 -7.79 16.41
C LEU A 332 -19.37 -8.86 16.00
N LEU A 333 -20.32 -9.22 16.87
CA LEU A 333 -21.36 -10.20 16.56
C LEU A 333 -22.26 -9.71 15.42
N LYS A 334 -22.72 -8.45 15.47
CA LYS A 334 -23.48 -7.81 14.38
C LYS A 334 -22.70 -7.88 13.05
N LEU A 335 -21.39 -7.67 13.08
CA LEU A 335 -20.53 -7.76 11.89
C LEU A 335 -20.44 -9.20 11.35
N LEU A 336 -20.13 -10.16 12.22
CA LEU A 336 -20.00 -11.57 11.85
C LEU A 336 -21.31 -12.16 11.30
N GLU A 337 -22.46 -11.79 11.88
CA GLU A 337 -23.81 -12.13 11.38
C GLU A 337 -24.03 -11.68 9.92
N ARG A 338 -23.34 -10.61 9.47
CA ARG A 338 -23.40 -10.09 8.11
C ARG A 338 -22.29 -10.57 7.17
N CYS A 339 -21.45 -11.50 7.61
CA CYS A 339 -20.33 -12.03 6.83
C CYS A 339 -20.51 -13.52 6.52
N PRO A 340 -21.51 -13.94 5.72
CA PRO A 340 -21.91 -15.35 5.59
C PRO A 340 -20.81 -16.27 5.03
N ASN A 341 -19.87 -15.72 4.27
CA ASN A 341 -18.84 -16.46 3.55
C ASN A 341 -17.43 -16.22 4.11
N LEU A 342 -17.32 -15.79 5.38
CA LEU A 342 -16.03 -15.48 5.99
C LEU A 342 -15.14 -16.73 6.06
N GLN A 343 -13.91 -16.62 5.55
CA GLN A 343 -12.96 -17.73 5.49
C GLN A 343 -11.80 -17.55 6.45
N GLN A 344 -11.36 -16.31 6.68
CA GLN A 344 -10.26 -15.98 7.56
C GLN A 344 -10.70 -14.94 8.57
N PHE A 345 -10.55 -15.28 9.84
CA PHE A 345 -10.87 -14.39 10.95
C PHE A 345 -9.64 -14.20 11.81
N ALA A 346 -9.24 -12.94 12.03
CA ALA A 346 -8.12 -12.59 12.90
C ALA A 346 -8.58 -11.64 13.98
N LEU A 347 -8.40 -12.03 15.23
CA LEU A 347 -8.73 -11.26 16.42
C LEU A 347 -7.42 -10.80 17.09
N SER A 348 -7.35 -9.52 17.45
CA SER A 348 -6.28 -8.96 18.27
C SER A 348 -6.90 -8.42 19.55
N ALA A 349 -6.46 -8.89 20.71
CA ALA A 349 -6.85 -8.28 21.97
C ALA A 349 -6.25 -6.87 22.03
N ALA A 350 -7.08 -5.84 22.16
CA ALA A 350 -6.61 -4.51 22.49
C ALA A 350 -6.17 -4.50 23.96
N GLU A 351 -5.09 -3.77 24.26
CA GLU A 351 -4.69 -3.54 25.65
C GLU A 351 -5.83 -2.83 26.41
N LYS A 352 -6.07 -3.25 27.66
CA LYS A 352 -6.98 -2.52 28.56
C LYS A 352 -6.49 -1.07 28.64
N ASP A 353 -7.41 -0.12 28.61
CA ASP A 353 -7.07 1.27 28.85
C ASP A 353 -6.43 1.37 30.25
N ASN A 354 -5.11 1.43 30.33
CA ASN A 354 -4.43 1.63 31.61
C ASN A 354 -4.87 2.99 32.17
N GLU A 355 -5.60 2.97 33.28
CA GLU A 355 -6.08 4.14 34.03
C GLU A 355 -4.93 5.02 34.58
N ASN A 356 -3.67 4.62 34.45
CA ASN A 356 -2.51 5.33 34.99
C ASN A 356 -2.06 6.56 34.17
N THR A 357 -2.95 7.18 33.39
CA THR A 357 -2.67 8.50 32.81
C THR A 357 -3.33 9.55 33.70
N PRO A 358 -2.57 10.40 34.43
CA PRO A 358 -3.19 11.41 35.29
C PRO A 358 -4.11 12.30 34.44
N PRO A 359 -5.34 12.58 34.89
CA PRO A 359 -6.26 13.41 34.14
C PRO A 359 -5.63 14.79 33.97
N ALA A 360 -5.56 15.26 32.72
CA ALA A 360 -5.37 16.67 32.48
C ALA A 360 -6.57 17.39 33.11
N GLN A 361 -6.31 18.28 34.06
CA GLN A 361 -7.33 19.16 34.63
C GLN A 361 -7.92 19.99 33.49
N THR A 362 -9.12 19.62 33.06
CA THR A 362 -10.01 20.50 32.32
C THR A 362 -11.35 20.44 33.04
N ASP A 363 -11.63 21.49 33.79
CA ASP A 363 -12.99 21.83 34.22
C ASP A 363 -13.85 21.97 32.96
N ASN A 364 -14.67 20.97 32.70
CA ASN A 364 -15.98 21.12 32.08
C ASN A 364 -16.71 19.78 32.20
N GLY A 365 -17.84 19.82 32.90
CA GLY A 365 -18.67 18.67 33.20
C GLY A 365 -19.21 18.01 31.94
N ASN A 366 -18.66 16.84 31.63
CA ASN A 366 -19.44 15.72 31.13
C ASN A 366 -18.70 14.45 31.55
N ARG A 367 -18.98 14.02 32.79
CA ARG A 367 -18.63 12.69 33.25
C ARG A 367 -19.51 11.72 32.48
N ASP A 368 -19.01 11.20 31.37
CA ASP A 368 -19.46 9.89 30.91
C ASP A 368 -19.13 8.93 32.05
N ASN A 369 -20.16 8.63 32.84
CA ASN A 369 -20.15 7.54 33.79
C ASN A 369 -19.83 6.27 32.99
N ASP A 370 -18.56 5.88 32.95
CA ASP A 370 -18.13 4.50 32.72
C ASP A 370 -18.57 3.70 33.95
N ASN A 371 -19.88 3.60 34.13
CA ASN A 371 -20.50 2.73 35.09
C ASN A 371 -20.01 1.34 34.76
N THR A 372 -19.33 0.75 35.74
CA THR A 372 -18.77 -0.59 35.81
C THR A 372 -19.84 -1.63 35.47
N LEU A 373 -20.19 -1.74 34.20
CA LEU A 373 -20.96 -2.87 33.69
C LEU A 373 -20.14 -4.12 33.99
N PRO A 374 -20.77 -5.19 34.50
CA PRO A 374 -20.05 -6.43 34.74
C PRO A 374 -19.36 -6.86 33.44
N PRO A 375 -18.14 -7.42 33.53
CA PRO A 375 -17.44 -7.89 32.34
C PRO A 375 -18.35 -8.83 31.55
N PRO A 376 -18.35 -8.73 30.21
CA PRO A 376 -19.30 -9.43 29.37
C PRO A 376 -19.25 -10.94 29.62
N CYS A 377 -20.39 -11.53 29.92
CA CYS A 377 -20.46 -12.96 30.13
C CYS A 377 -20.46 -13.70 28.79
N PHE A 378 -19.67 -14.76 28.69
CA PHE A 378 -19.63 -15.56 27.45
C PHE A 378 -20.96 -16.28 27.19
N THR A 379 -21.71 -16.64 28.25
CA THR A 379 -23.00 -17.35 28.12
C THR A 379 -23.98 -16.58 27.26
N ASP A 380 -24.05 -15.26 27.45
CA ASP A 380 -25.01 -14.37 26.81
C ASP A 380 -24.73 -14.25 25.30
N HIS A 381 -23.47 -14.45 24.92
CA HIS A 381 -23.01 -14.40 23.54
C HIS A 381 -22.97 -15.78 22.86
N LYS A 382 -22.96 -16.86 23.64
CA LYS A 382 -22.75 -18.23 23.15
C LYS A 382 -23.82 -18.66 22.15
N GLU A 383 -25.09 -18.37 22.44
CA GLU A 383 -26.21 -18.71 21.56
C GLU A 383 -26.14 -17.94 20.24
N ARG A 384 -25.85 -16.63 20.32
CA ARG A 384 -25.64 -15.80 19.12
C ARG A 384 -24.49 -16.32 18.28
N LEU A 385 -23.34 -16.60 18.89
CA LEU A 385 -22.18 -17.18 18.20
C LEU A 385 -22.51 -18.51 17.51
N ALA A 386 -23.29 -19.38 18.15
CA ALA A 386 -23.71 -20.66 17.59
C ALA A 386 -24.58 -20.50 16.33
N ASN A 387 -25.37 -19.43 16.27
CA ASN A 387 -26.25 -19.13 15.15
C ASN A 387 -25.56 -18.40 13.99
N ILE A 388 -24.27 -18.03 14.11
CA ILE A 388 -23.52 -17.38 13.04
C ILE A 388 -22.97 -18.44 12.08
N PRO A 389 -23.49 -18.55 10.84
CA PRO A 389 -23.13 -19.66 9.95
C PRO A 389 -21.67 -19.62 9.50
N CYS A 390 -21.08 -18.43 9.42
CA CYS A 390 -19.71 -18.31 8.92
C CYS A 390 -18.69 -18.91 9.89
N LEU A 391 -18.95 -18.85 11.20
CA LEU A 391 -18.07 -19.44 12.21
C LEU A 391 -18.13 -20.97 12.23
N THR A 392 -19.25 -21.55 11.84
CA THR A 392 -19.48 -23.01 11.89
C THR A 392 -19.20 -23.69 10.55
N CYS A 393 -19.59 -23.05 9.44
CA CYS A 393 -19.61 -23.65 8.10
C CYS A 393 -18.55 -23.12 7.13
N SER A 394 -18.04 -21.88 7.26
CA SER A 394 -17.11 -21.31 6.25
C SER A 394 -15.72 -20.98 6.77
N LEU A 395 -15.55 -20.80 8.08
CA LEU A 395 -14.29 -20.41 8.68
C LEU A 395 -13.22 -21.49 8.47
N MET A 396 -12.16 -21.13 7.75
CA MET A 396 -11.03 -22.01 7.45
C MET A 396 -9.77 -21.64 8.23
N ARG A 397 -9.56 -20.36 8.53
CA ARG A 397 -8.38 -19.87 9.24
C ARG A 397 -8.77 -18.95 10.36
N PHE A 398 -8.26 -19.22 11.55
CA PHE A 398 -8.41 -18.34 12.70
C PHE A 398 -7.04 -17.90 13.21
N LYS A 399 -6.90 -16.61 13.53
CA LYS A 399 -5.70 -16.09 14.18
C LYS A 399 -6.10 -15.29 15.42
N PHE A 400 -5.45 -15.55 16.55
CA PHE A 400 -5.60 -14.77 17.77
C PHE A 400 -4.24 -14.14 18.13
N ILE A 401 -4.18 -12.81 18.14
CA ILE A 401 -3.00 -12.01 18.48
C ILE A 401 -3.16 -11.45 19.89
N GLY A 402 -2.16 -11.64 20.75
CA GLY A 402 -2.19 -11.18 22.14
C GLY A 402 -3.16 -11.96 23.01
N PHE A 403 -3.30 -13.27 22.77
CA PHE A 403 -4.20 -14.15 23.51
C PHE A 403 -3.76 -14.26 24.98
N LYS A 404 -4.70 -14.03 25.89
CA LYS A 404 -4.56 -14.31 27.32
C LYS A 404 -5.64 -15.30 27.71
N PRO A 405 -5.33 -16.39 28.45
CA PRO A 405 -6.30 -17.43 28.80
C PRO A 405 -7.32 -16.99 29.88
N GLU A 406 -7.80 -15.75 29.80
CA GLU A 406 -8.92 -15.23 30.58
C GLU A 406 -10.22 -15.96 30.19
N GLU A 407 -11.22 -15.94 31.08
CA GLU A 407 -12.42 -16.77 30.95
C GLU A 407 -13.13 -16.63 29.59
N TYR A 408 -13.40 -15.39 29.15
CA TYR A 408 -14.06 -15.13 27.86
C TYR A 408 -13.21 -15.61 26.68
N GLN A 409 -11.91 -15.26 26.67
CA GLN A 409 -10.97 -15.63 25.61
C GLN A 409 -10.82 -17.15 25.49
N LYS A 410 -10.68 -17.84 26.62
CA LYS A 410 -10.65 -19.30 26.72
C LYS A 410 -11.92 -19.91 26.14
N LYS A 411 -13.11 -19.47 26.61
CA LYS A 411 -14.40 -20.00 26.14
C LYS A 411 -14.62 -19.75 24.64
N LEU A 412 -14.23 -18.58 24.12
CA LEU A 412 -14.30 -18.26 22.70
C LEU A 412 -13.39 -19.16 21.86
N MET A 413 -12.14 -19.36 22.30
CA MET A 413 -11.18 -20.24 21.62
C MET A 413 -11.71 -21.68 21.56
N VAL A 414 -12.15 -22.22 22.70
CA VAL A 414 -12.72 -23.57 22.79
C VAL A 414 -13.95 -23.71 21.88
N PHE A 415 -14.84 -22.71 21.90
CA PHE A 415 -16.00 -22.68 21.01
C PHE A 415 -15.59 -22.78 19.53
N LEU A 416 -14.66 -21.94 19.07
CA LEU A 416 -14.22 -21.93 17.66
C LEU A 416 -13.55 -23.26 17.27
N LEU A 417 -12.69 -23.80 18.12
CA LEU A 417 -12.04 -25.10 17.88
C LEU A 417 -13.05 -26.25 17.74
N THR A 418 -14.12 -26.20 18.53
CA THR A 418 -15.14 -27.26 18.59
C THR A 418 -16.18 -27.13 17.47
N ARG A 419 -16.60 -25.91 17.15
CA ARG A 419 -17.76 -25.64 16.27
C ARG A 419 -17.40 -25.36 14.82
N ALA A 420 -16.18 -24.87 14.54
CA ALA A 420 -15.76 -24.56 13.18
C ALA A 420 -15.36 -25.85 12.44
N LYS A 421 -16.28 -26.42 11.65
CA LYS A 421 -16.08 -27.72 10.98
C LYS A 421 -14.95 -27.67 9.96
N ASN A 422 -14.88 -26.60 9.18
CA ASN A 422 -13.93 -26.42 8.07
C ASN A 422 -12.61 -25.76 8.48
N LEU A 423 -12.32 -25.66 9.78
CA LEU A 423 -11.12 -25.02 10.29
C LEU A 423 -9.87 -25.84 9.93
N LYS A 424 -9.02 -25.27 9.06
CA LYS A 424 -7.77 -25.87 8.58
C LYS A 424 -6.55 -25.35 9.31
N LYS A 425 -6.60 -24.12 9.82
CA LYS A 425 -5.43 -23.46 10.41
C LYS A 425 -5.81 -22.55 11.57
N VAL A 426 -5.11 -22.69 12.69
CA VAL A 426 -5.23 -21.83 13.87
C VAL A 426 -3.85 -21.28 14.23
N GLY A 427 -3.73 -19.98 14.36
CA GLY A 427 -2.52 -19.31 14.85
C GLY A 427 -2.81 -18.54 16.14
N VAL A 428 -2.03 -18.77 17.19
CA VAL A 428 -2.20 -18.08 18.47
C VAL A 428 -0.86 -17.47 18.89
N GLU A 429 -0.87 -16.17 19.13
CA GLU A 429 0.24 -15.40 19.69
C GLU A 429 -0.06 -15.08 21.16
N PHE A 430 0.86 -15.43 22.06
CA PHE A 430 0.69 -15.32 23.51
C PHE A 430 2.03 -15.14 24.23
N GLU A 431 2.00 -14.71 25.49
CA GLU A 431 3.19 -14.59 26.33
C GLU A 431 3.72 -15.96 26.76
N LYS A 432 5.06 -16.10 26.85
CA LYS A 432 5.72 -17.38 27.20
C LYS A 432 5.19 -17.99 28.50
N SER A 433 4.90 -17.17 29.49
CA SER A 433 4.37 -17.59 30.80
C SER A 433 3.05 -18.36 30.71
N GLN A 434 2.26 -18.12 29.67
CA GLN A 434 0.93 -18.71 29.47
C GLN A 434 0.96 -20.00 28.63
N ALA A 435 2.14 -20.49 28.24
CA ALA A 435 2.26 -21.59 27.29
C ALA A 435 1.55 -22.89 27.71
N ALA A 436 1.59 -23.25 28.99
CA ALA A 436 0.92 -24.44 29.50
C ALA A 436 -0.61 -24.36 29.34
N ALA A 437 -1.21 -23.26 29.78
CA ALA A 437 -2.64 -23.00 29.66
C ALA A 437 -3.09 -22.94 28.19
N VAL A 438 -2.31 -22.29 27.32
CA VAL A 438 -2.61 -22.24 25.88
C VAL A 438 -2.55 -23.64 25.27
N LYS A 439 -1.56 -24.46 25.61
CA LYS A 439 -1.44 -25.84 25.13
C LYS A 439 -2.64 -26.68 25.56
N GLU A 440 -3.10 -26.54 26.80
CA GLU A 440 -4.31 -27.21 27.31
C GLU A 440 -5.54 -26.80 26.50
N ILE A 441 -5.76 -25.50 26.28
CA ILE A 441 -6.90 -24.98 25.50
C ILE A 441 -6.87 -25.49 24.05
N LEU A 442 -5.69 -25.49 23.44
CA LEU A 442 -5.51 -25.94 22.06
C LEU A 442 -5.66 -27.46 21.88
N SER A 443 -5.46 -28.23 22.96
CA SER A 443 -5.62 -29.70 22.94
C SER A 443 -7.06 -30.17 22.72
N VAL A 444 -8.05 -29.28 22.86
CA VAL A 444 -9.47 -29.54 22.61
C VAL A 444 -9.71 -30.10 21.20
N ARG A 445 -8.88 -29.72 20.22
CA ARG A 445 -8.92 -30.30 18.87
C ARG A 445 -7.54 -30.80 18.49
N ARG A 446 -7.44 -32.10 18.20
CA ARG A 446 -6.20 -32.72 17.72
C ARG A 446 -5.81 -32.11 16.36
N ALA A 447 -4.60 -31.55 16.29
CA ALA A 447 -4.01 -31.03 15.06
C ALA A 447 -3.04 -32.07 14.47
N LEU A 448 -2.93 -32.10 13.15
CA LEU A 448 -1.98 -32.98 12.45
C LEU A 448 -0.56 -32.43 12.52
N ILE A 449 -0.43 -31.11 12.39
CA ILE A 449 0.84 -30.41 12.42
C ILE A 449 0.74 -29.31 13.47
N GLN A 450 1.68 -29.31 14.40
CA GLN A 450 1.86 -28.24 15.36
C GLN A 450 3.25 -27.63 15.18
N ARG A 451 3.30 -26.33 14.91
CA ARG A 451 4.55 -25.57 14.81
C ARG A 451 4.53 -24.50 15.89
N THR A 452 5.54 -24.51 16.74
CA THR A 452 5.76 -23.42 17.71
C THR A 452 7.00 -22.67 17.28
N SER A 453 6.90 -21.35 17.22
CA SER A 453 8.01 -20.48 16.87
C SER A 453 8.07 -19.29 17.79
N ASN A 454 9.27 -18.83 18.09
CA ASN A 454 9.50 -17.54 18.71
C ASN A 454 9.58 -16.50 17.58
N LYS A 455 8.42 -16.04 17.10
CA LYS A 455 8.36 -14.95 16.12
C LYS A 455 7.96 -13.68 16.87
N TYR A 456 8.82 -12.66 16.82
CA TYR A 456 8.66 -11.39 17.54
C TYR A 456 8.69 -11.56 19.07
N THR A 457 8.34 -10.53 19.83
CA THR A 457 8.43 -10.45 21.30
C THR A 457 7.53 -11.44 22.07
N GLY A 458 6.91 -12.43 21.40
CA GLY A 458 5.98 -13.40 21.98
C GLY A 458 6.15 -14.83 21.44
N TYR A 459 5.45 -15.78 22.05
CA TYR A 459 5.36 -17.16 21.58
C TYR A 459 4.22 -17.25 20.56
N TYR A 460 4.48 -17.93 19.44
CA TYR A 460 3.48 -18.19 18.43
C TYR A 460 3.33 -19.69 18.20
N THR A 461 2.11 -20.19 18.40
CA THR A 461 1.75 -21.58 18.08
C THR A 461 0.80 -21.60 16.90
N GLU A 462 1.14 -22.42 15.92
CA GLU A 462 0.37 -22.64 14.72
C GLU A 462 -0.04 -24.11 14.63
N LEU A 463 -1.32 -24.34 14.40
CA LEU A 463 -1.94 -25.65 14.26
C LEU A 463 -2.52 -25.77 12.87
N GLU A 464 -2.27 -26.91 12.21
CA GLU A 464 -2.89 -27.27 10.95
C GLU A 464 -3.70 -28.55 11.12
N TYR A 465 -4.92 -28.53 10.59
CA TYR A 465 -5.91 -29.59 10.63
C TYR A 465 -6.17 -30.08 9.20
N SER A 466 -6.66 -31.32 9.06
CA SER A 466 -7.04 -31.93 7.77
C SER A 466 -8.14 -31.16 7.05
#